data_AF-A0A9E7KL62-F1
#
_entry.id   AF-A0A9E7KL62-F1
#
_cell.length_a   1.000
_cell.length_b   1.000
_cell.length_c   1.000
_cell.angle_alpha   90.00
_cell.angle_beta   90.00
_cell.angle_gamma   90.00
#
_symmetry.space_group_name_H-M   'P 1'
#
loop_
_entity.id
_entity.type
_entity.pdbx_description
1 polymer ?
#
loop_
_entity_poly.entity_id
_entity_poly.type
_entity_poly.pdbx_seq_one_letter_code
_entity_poly.pdbx_strand_id
1 'polypeptide(L)'
;MDAGYGTMRDNVINLQVVLANGEVIKTGSRARKSAAGYDLTRLLIGSEGTLVSAAQPEIYQIRKEALWACYAMAPNNFEAMTTDVCVPLSRLAECISKSKQELDASSLLCMVIAHAGDGNFHTIIMFDPEQEEQRQEAERLNHFMVHTALSLEGTCTGEHGVGTGKMKYLEKELGSGALRTMKRIKSVLDPNDIMNPGKLIPPHVCI
;
A
#
# COMPACT_ATOMS: atom_id res chain seq x y z
N MET A 1 4.39 11.90 2.96
CA MET A 1 4.64 12.86 4.08
C MET A 1 6.03 12.45 4.51
N ASP A 2 7.10 12.93 3.85
CA ASP A 2 8.37 12.18 3.83
C ASP A 2 9.64 12.97 4.10
N ALA A 3 10.69 12.19 4.36
CA ALA A 3 12.09 12.47 4.71
C ALA A 3 12.34 13.17 6.06
N GLY A 4 11.45 14.07 6.51
CA GLY A 4 11.68 14.88 7.73
C GLY A 4 11.03 14.34 9.01
N TYR A 5 9.87 13.68 8.90
CA TYR A 5 9.01 13.37 10.05
C TYR A 5 8.75 11.88 10.27
N GLY A 6 9.26 11.00 9.40
CA GLY A 6 8.98 9.56 9.44
C GLY A 6 7.54 9.21 9.03
N THR A 7 7.22 7.92 9.01
CA THR A 7 5.92 7.43 8.52
C THR A 7 4.80 7.65 9.54
N MET A 8 3.54 7.42 9.16
CA MET A 8 2.43 7.36 10.14
C MET A 8 2.70 6.33 11.23
N ARG A 9 3.38 5.24 10.89
CA ARG A 9 3.80 4.21 11.84
C ARG A 9 4.71 4.77 12.94
N ASP A 10 5.53 5.77 12.62
CA ASP A 10 6.49 6.38 13.54
C ASP A 10 5.88 7.49 14.38
N ASN A 11 4.81 8.13 13.89
CA ASN A 11 4.17 9.25 14.54
C ASN A 11 2.98 8.87 15.43
N VAL A 12 2.33 7.73 15.16
CA VAL A 12 1.20 7.25 15.97
C VAL A 12 1.71 6.52 17.21
N ILE A 13 1.49 7.13 18.38
CA ILE A 13 1.95 6.61 19.69
C ILE A 13 0.95 5.62 20.30
N ASN A 14 -0.34 5.83 20.07
CA ASN A 14 -1.40 4.91 20.48
C ASN A 14 -2.65 5.13 19.61
N LEU A 15 -3.54 4.16 19.67
CA LEU A 15 -4.85 4.15 19.02
C LEU A 15 -5.93 3.71 20.01
N GLN A 16 -7.12 4.26 19.83
CA GLN A 16 -8.37 3.68 20.31
C GLN A 16 -9.12 3.11 19.10
N VAL A 17 -9.49 1.83 19.17
CA VAL A 17 -10.04 1.08 18.03
C VAL A 17 -11.22 0.23 18.49
N VAL A 18 -12.08 -0.16 17.56
CA VAL A 18 -13.19 -1.07 17.81
C VAL A 18 -12.91 -2.43 17.15
N LEU A 19 -13.00 -3.50 17.94
CA LEU A 19 -12.87 -4.88 17.48
C LEU A 19 -14.14 -5.36 16.76
N ALA A 20 -14.07 -6.50 16.07
CA ALA A 20 -15.20 -7.10 15.36
C ALA A 20 -16.41 -7.39 16.27
N ASN A 21 -16.17 -7.68 17.55
CA ASN A 21 -17.23 -7.89 18.56
C ASN A 21 -17.82 -6.59 19.14
N GLY A 22 -17.38 -5.41 18.68
CA GLY A 22 -17.81 -4.10 19.18
C GLY A 22 -17.05 -3.61 20.41
N GLU A 23 -16.11 -4.38 20.96
CA GLU A 23 -15.29 -3.95 22.09
C GLU A 23 -14.34 -2.82 21.69
N VAL A 24 -14.29 -1.77 22.51
CA VAL A 24 -13.37 -0.65 22.33
C VAL A 24 -12.10 -0.91 23.15
N ILE A 25 -10.96 -1.03 22.47
CA ILE A 25 -9.67 -1.24 23.13
C ILE A 25 -8.76 -0.04 22.95
N LYS A 26 -7.86 0.14 23.92
CA LYS A 26 -6.74 1.09 23.84
C LYS A 26 -5.45 0.31 23.66
N THR A 27 -4.66 0.71 22.66
CA THR A 27 -3.44 -0.03 22.27
C THR A 27 -2.19 0.36 23.05
N GLY A 28 -2.22 1.50 23.77
CA GLY A 28 -1.06 1.99 24.51
C GLY A 28 -1.33 3.26 25.31
N SER A 29 -0.31 3.74 26.03
CA SER A 29 -0.37 5.04 26.72
C SER A 29 0.14 6.18 25.82
N ARG A 30 0.22 7.40 26.36
CA ARG A 30 0.84 8.55 25.64
C ARG A 30 2.36 8.57 25.79
N ALA A 31 2.96 7.61 26.50
CA ALA A 31 4.41 7.53 26.64
C ALA A 31 5.05 7.18 25.29
N ARG A 32 6.06 7.95 24.88
CA ARG A 32 6.80 7.69 23.63
C ARG A 32 7.61 6.40 23.63
N LYS A 33 7.89 5.86 24.82
CA LYS A 33 8.61 4.60 25.01
C LYS A 33 7.82 3.74 25.98
N SER A 34 7.60 2.49 25.59
CA SER A 34 6.92 1.49 26.39
C SER A 34 7.43 0.12 25.99
N ALA A 35 7.65 -0.75 26.97
CA ALA A 35 7.91 -2.19 26.76
C ALA A 35 6.81 -3.03 27.43
N ALA A 36 5.67 -2.42 27.75
CA ALA A 36 4.57 -3.08 28.41
C ALA A 36 3.77 -3.92 27.40
N GLY A 37 4.11 -5.20 27.28
CA GLY A 37 3.40 -6.17 26.44
C GLY A 37 3.66 -6.02 24.94
N TYR A 38 2.77 -6.59 24.13
CA TYR A 38 2.84 -6.54 22.67
C TYR A 38 2.48 -5.17 22.13
N ASP A 39 3.15 -4.75 21.05
CA ASP A 39 2.86 -3.49 20.37
C ASP A 39 1.65 -3.63 19.42
N LEU A 40 0.45 -3.54 20.01
CA LEU A 40 -0.81 -3.59 19.27
C LEU A 40 -0.97 -2.39 18.33
N THR A 41 -0.37 -1.23 18.63
CA THR A 41 -0.41 -0.07 17.74
C THR A 41 0.27 -0.39 16.42
N ARG A 42 1.48 -0.97 16.46
CA ARG A 42 2.23 -1.36 15.25
C ARG A 42 1.63 -2.54 14.49
N LEU A 43 0.85 -3.39 15.16
CA LEU A 43 0.08 -4.47 14.54
C LEU A 43 -1.11 -3.92 13.73
N LEU A 44 -1.78 -2.89 14.24
CA LEU A 44 -3.03 -2.40 13.67
C LEU A 44 -2.84 -1.31 12.60
N ILE A 45 -1.76 -0.53 12.66
CA ILE A 45 -1.39 0.40 11.59
C ILE A 45 -1.02 -0.40 10.34
N GLY A 46 -1.68 -0.06 9.22
CA GLY A 46 -1.52 -0.79 7.95
C GLY A 46 -2.39 -2.04 7.82
N SER A 47 -3.25 -2.33 8.80
CA SER A 47 -4.21 -3.44 8.70
C SER A 47 -5.36 -3.18 7.70
N GLU A 48 -5.45 -1.97 7.13
CA GLU A 48 -6.47 -1.56 6.15
C GLU A 48 -7.91 -1.87 6.62
N GLY A 49 -8.18 -1.82 7.93
CA GLY A 49 -9.50 -2.13 8.47
C GLY A 49 -9.85 -3.62 8.53
N THR A 50 -8.90 -4.51 8.22
CA THR A 50 -9.10 -5.97 8.28
C THR A 50 -9.06 -6.53 9.69
N LEU A 51 -8.42 -5.84 10.64
CA LEU A 51 -8.31 -6.30 12.03
C LEU A 51 -9.21 -5.51 12.99
N VAL A 52 -9.42 -4.22 12.72
CA VAL A 52 -10.17 -3.28 13.57
C VAL A 52 -10.77 -2.16 12.74
N SER A 53 -11.80 -1.49 13.24
CA SER A 53 -12.21 -0.19 12.70
C SER A 53 -11.51 0.93 13.49
N ALA A 54 -10.95 1.89 12.75
CA ALA A 54 -10.35 3.07 13.35
C ALA A 54 -11.47 4.03 13.78
N ALA A 55 -11.45 4.49 15.04
CA ALA A 55 -12.48 5.40 15.52
C ALA A 55 -12.40 6.79 14.88
N GLN A 56 -11.22 7.26 14.45
CA GLN A 56 -11.04 8.47 13.62
C GLN A 56 -9.66 8.47 12.93
N PRO A 57 -9.60 8.87 11.64
CA PRO A 57 -8.58 9.85 11.26
C PRO A 57 -9.07 10.88 10.21
N GLU A 58 -9.13 12.15 10.60
CA GLU A 58 -9.20 13.29 9.66
C GLU A 58 -7.78 13.68 9.22
N ILE A 59 -7.18 12.98 8.26
CA ILE A 59 -6.01 13.50 7.53
C ILE A 59 -6.01 12.93 6.11
N TYR A 60 -6.50 13.69 5.11
CA TYR A 60 -6.12 13.49 3.71
C TYR A 60 -6.54 14.67 2.80
N GLN A 61 -5.80 15.79 2.85
CA GLN A 61 -6.11 16.95 1.99
C GLN A 61 -4.98 17.36 1.03
N ILE A 62 -3.74 16.87 1.20
CA ILE A 62 -2.58 17.35 0.41
C ILE A 62 -2.30 16.48 -0.84
N ARG A 63 -2.81 15.25 -0.94
CA ARG A 63 -2.47 14.34 -2.05
C ARG A 63 -3.26 14.56 -3.34
N LYS A 64 -4.24 15.47 -3.34
CA LYS A 64 -5.17 15.64 -4.45
C LYS A 64 -4.51 16.30 -5.68
N GLU A 65 -3.51 17.14 -5.50
CA GLU A 65 -3.00 18.03 -6.55
C GLU A 65 -2.26 17.30 -7.70
N ALA A 66 -1.42 16.31 -7.40
CA ALA A 66 -0.69 15.55 -8.43
C ALA A 66 -1.63 14.74 -9.34
N LEU A 67 -2.69 14.17 -8.75
CA LEU A 67 -3.73 13.46 -9.48
C LEU A 67 -4.48 14.41 -10.43
N TRP A 68 -4.84 15.61 -9.94
CA TRP A 68 -5.52 16.61 -10.77
C TRP A 68 -4.66 17.15 -11.92
N ALA A 69 -3.35 17.28 -11.73
CA ALA A 69 -2.44 17.66 -12.81
C ALA A 69 -2.42 16.60 -13.94
N CYS A 70 -2.50 15.31 -13.59
CA CYS A 70 -2.59 14.23 -14.58
C CYS A 70 -3.90 14.30 -15.37
N TYR A 71 -5.03 14.51 -14.69
CA TYR A 71 -6.33 14.70 -15.34
C TYR A 71 -6.35 15.93 -16.27
N ALA A 72 -5.66 17.02 -15.91
CA ALA A 72 -5.57 18.21 -16.76
C ALA A 72 -4.80 17.96 -18.07
N MET A 73 -3.94 16.94 -18.12
CA MET A 73 -3.17 16.57 -19.31
C MET A 73 -3.80 15.43 -20.13
N ALA A 74 -4.86 14.80 -19.62
CA ALA A 74 -5.53 13.67 -20.23
C ALA A 74 -6.94 14.05 -20.74
N PRO A 75 -7.50 13.31 -21.70
CA PRO A 75 -8.91 13.45 -22.07
C PRO A 75 -9.84 13.20 -20.87
N ASN A 76 -11.00 13.86 -20.85
CA ASN A 76 -11.94 13.82 -19.73
C ASN A 76 -12.51 12.43 -19.39
N ASN A 77 -12.44 11.46 -20.31
CA ASN A 77 -12.93 10.10 -20.12
C ASN A 77 -11.87 9.14 -19.57
N PHE A 78 -10.63 9.59 -19.35
CA PHE A 78 -9.55 8.72 -18.90
C PHE A 78 -9.64 8.45 -17.40
N GLU A 79 -9.18 7.29 -16.97
CA GLU A 79 -8.96 6.92 -15.57
C GLU A 79 -7.47 6.95 -15.21
N ALA A 80 -7.18 7.09 -13.92
CA ALA A 80 -5.83 7.16 -13.38
C ALA A 80 -5.56 5.95 -12.47
N MET A 81 -4.72 5.02 -12.92
CA MET A 81 -4.15 4.01 -12.03
C MET A 81 -3.01 4.65 -11.24
N THR A 82 -3.22 4.85 -9.94
CA THR A 82 -2.17 5.30 -9.02
C THR A 82 -1.52 4.09 -8.37
N THR A 83 -0.21 3.94 -8.55
CA THR A 83 0.58 2.88 -7.94
C THR A 83 1.87 3.43 -7.38
N ASP A 84 2.54 2.60 -6.59
CA ASP A 84 3.75 2.92 -5.86
C ASP A 84 4.56 1.65 -5.61
N VAL A 85 5.88 1.79 -5.52
CA VAL A 85 6.78 0.76 -5.01
C VAL A 85 7.87 1.43 -4.19
N CYS A 86 8.45 0.71 -3.25
CA CYS A 86 9.56 1.21 -2.46
C CYS A 86 10.71 0.21 -2.48
N VAL A 87 11.94 0.69 -2.56
CA VAL A 87 13.17 -0.10 -2.60
C VAL A 87 14.20 0.51 -1.64
N PRO A 88 15.22 -0.25 -1.20
CA PRO A 88 16.36 0.35 -0.51
C PRO A 88 16.91 1.55 -1.27
N LEU A 89 17.28 2.63 -0.58
CA LEU A 89 17.72 3.89 -1.21
C LEU A 89 18.86 3.68 -2.22
N SER A 90 19.77 2.75 -1.94
CA SER A 90 20.87 2.36 -2.84
C SER A 90 20.42 1.74 -4.17
N ARG A 91 19.18 1.26 -4.25
CA ARG A 91 18.54 0.63 -5.42
C ARG A 91 17.52 1.54 -6.12
N LEU A 92 17.20 2.70 -5.54
CA LEU A 92 16.15 3.60 -6.06
C LEU A 92 16.42 4.04 -7.51
N ALA A 93 17.64 4.51 -7.79
CA ALA A 93 18.00 4.98 -9.12
C ALA A 93 17.91 3.86 -10.18
N GLU A 94 18.32 2.64 -9.80
CA GLU A 94 18.21 1.45 -10.65
C GLU A 94 16.73 1.12 -10.93
N CYS A 95 15.89 1.10 -9.90
CA CYS A 95 14.48 0.79 -10.03
C CYS A 95 13.74 1.82 -10.91
N ILE A 96 13.94 3.12 -10.65
CA ILE A 96 13.33 4.19 -11.47
C ILE A 96 13.80 4.08 -12.91
N SER A 97 15.09 3.81 -13.16
CA SER A 97 15.62 3.73 -14.52
C SER A 97 14.99 2.59 -15.32
N LYS A 98 14.88 1.40 -14.72
CA LYS A 98 14.23 0.24 -15.36
C LYS A 98 12.73 0.49 -15.59
N SER A 99 12.03 1.02 -14.58
CA SER A 99 10.61 1.35 -14.70
C SER A 99 10.38 2.40 -15.80
N LYS A 100 11.19 3.45 -15.84
CA LYS A 100 11.05 4.53 -16.82
C LYS A 100 11.29 4.04 -18.25
N GLN A 101 12.22 3.12 -18.47
CA GLN A 101 12.41 2.50 -19.78
C GLN A 101 11.14 1.80 -20.29
N GLU A 102 10.47 1.02 -19.43
CA GLU A 102 9.22 0.34 -19.80
C GLU A 102 8.04 1.31 -19.94
N LEU A 103 7.95 2.32 -19.06
CA LEU A 103 6.89 3.33 -19.11
C LEU A 103 7.00 4.19 -20.37
N ASP A 104 8.22 4.64 -20.72
CA ASP A 104 8.47 5.46 -21.92
C ASP A 104 8.30 4.65 -23.22
N ALA A 105 8.37 3.32 -23.16
CA ALA A 105 8.09 2.43 -24.30
C ALA A 105 6.58 2.19 -24.52
N SER A 106 5.74 2.52 -23.54
CA SER A 106 4.29 2.39 -23.62
C SER A 106 3.66 3.59 -24.36
N SER A 107 2.49 3.39 -24.96
CA SER A 107 1.69 4.47 -25.53
C SER A 107 0.88 5.25 -24.49
N LEU A 108 0.82 4.76 -23.24
CA LEU A 108 0.05 5.38 -22.17
C LEU A 108 0.77 6.59 -21.58
N LEU A 109 -0.01 7.60 -21.20
CA LEU A 109 0.52 8.75 -20.46
C LEU A 109 0.86 8.32 -19.03
N CYS A 110 2.16 8.23 -18.74
CA CYS A 110 2.69 7.83 -17.45
C CYS A 110 3.45 8.98 -16.78
N MET A 111 3.18 9.20 -15.48
CA MET A 111 3.92 10.17 -14.67
C MET A 111 4.59 9.47 -13.50
N VAL A 112 5.89 9.71 -13.31
CA VAL A 112 6.66 9.21 -12.16
C VAL A 112 6.93 10.36 -11.19
N ILE A 113 6.61 10.15 -9.92
CA ILE A 113 6.84 11.11 -8.84
C ILE A 113 7.58 10.35 -7.73
N ALA A 114 8.73 10.83 -7.27
CA ALA A 114 9.54 10.11 -6.28
C ALA A 114 9.67 10.86 -4.96
N HIS A 115 9.47 10.14 -3.87
CA HIS A 115 9.96 10.49 -2.54
C HIS A 115 11.41 9.98 -2.44
N ALA A 116 12.34 10.71 -3.07
CA ALA A 116 13.71 10.22 -3.19
C ALA A 116 14.42 9.97 -1.84
N GLY A 117 13.96 10.60 -0.75
CA GLY A 117 14.56 10.49 0.58
C GLY A 117 14.31 9.16 1.30
N ASP A 118 13.29 8.38 0.91
CA ASP A 118 12.92 7.13 1.59
C ASP A 118 12.93 5.90 0.67
N GLY A 119 13.23 6.07 -0.63
CA GLY A 119 13.28 4.97 -1.58
C GLY A 119 11.94 4.64 -2.24
N ASN A 120 10.90 5.46 -2.03
CA ASN A 120 9.59 5.28 -2.63
C ASN A 120 9.40 6.15 -3.89
N PHE A 121 8.80 5.57 -4.93
CA PHE A 121 8.26 6.36 -6.03
C PHE A 121 6.86 5.88 -6.41
N HIS A 122 6.07 6.84 -6.86
CA HIS A 122 4.72 6.68 -7.35
C HIS A 122 4.72 6.77 -8.86
N THR A 123 3.78 6.06 -9.47
CA THR A 123 3.48 6.18 -10.88
C THR A 123 1.99 6.35 -11.06
N ILE A 124 1.61 7.34 -11.87
CA ILE A 124 0.24 7.56 -12.32
C ILE A 124 0.19 7.13 -13.79
N ILE A 125 -0.63 6.14 -14.10
CA ILE A 125 -0.81 5.62 -15.46
C ILE A 125 -2.22 5.98 -15.91
N MET A 126 -2.32 6.81 -16.94
CA MET A 126 -3.60 7.24 -17.49
C MET A 126 -4.00 6.34 -18.65
N PHE A 127 -5.26 5.89 -18.65
CA PHE A 127 -5.81 5.04 -19.70
C PHE A 127 -7.30 5.33 -19.92
N ASP A 128 -7.80 5.04 -21.12
CA ASP A 128 -9.23 5.03 -21.42
C ASP A 128 -9.86 3.72 -20.89
N PRO A 129 -10.78 3.77 -19.91
CA PRO A 129 -11.36 2.57 -19.31
C PRO A 129 -12.24 1.76 -20.27
N GLU A 130 -12.73 2.38 -21.35
CA GLU A 130 -13.50 1.70 -22.40
C GLU A 130 -12.58 0.91 -23.36
N GLN A 131 -11.26 1.13 -23.28
CA GLN A 131 -10.26 0.46 -24.11
C GLN A 131 -9.52 -0.61 -23.29
N GLU A 132 -9.97 -1.85 -23.43
CA GLU A 132 -9.44 -3.00 -22.70
C GLU A 132 -7.92 -3.17 -22.81
N GLU A 133 -7.35 -2.94 -24.01
CA GLU A 133 -5.90 -3.03 -24.23
C GLU A 133 -5.10 -2.03 -23.39
N GLN A 134 -5.62 -0.80 -23.21
CA GLN A 134 -4.95 0.20 -22.38
C GLN A 134 -5.00 -0.18 -20.90
N ARG A 135 -6.12 -0.74 -20.44
CA ARG A 135 -6.24 -1.26 -19.08
C ARG A 135 -5.23 -2.39 -18.83
N GLN A 136 -5.13 -3.33 -19.76
CA GLN A 136 -4.18 -4.44 -19.67
C GLN A 136 -2.72 -3.96 -19.68
N GLU A 137 -2.41 -2.96 -20.49
CA GLU A 137 -1.09 -2.36 -20.53
C GLU A 137 -0.75 -1.63 -19.21
N ALA A 138 -1.70 -0.89 -18.63
CA ALA A 138 -1.52 -0.26 -17.32
C ALA A 138 -1.26 -1.31 -16.22
N GLU A 139 -1.99 -2.43 -16.24
CA GLU A 139 -1.76 -3.55 -15.32
C GLU A 139 -0.39 -4.22 -15.54
N ARG A 140 0.03 -4.41 -16.80
CA ARG A 140 1.34 -4.97 -17.16
C ARG A 140 2.47 -4.08 -16.63
N LEU A 141 2.37 -2.77 -16.82
CA LEU A 141 3.36 -1.80 -16.33
C LEU A 141 3.44 -1.82 -14.80
N ASN A 142 2.29 -1.81 -14.12
CA ASN A 142 2.25 -1.95 -12.66
C ASN A 142 2.89 -3.27 -12.19
N HIS A 143 2.58 -4.37 -12.87
CA HIS A 143 3.18 -5.68 -12.59
C HIS A 143 4.70 -5.69 -12.79
N PHE A 144 5.19 -5.08 -13.86
CA PHE A 144 6.63 -4.93 -14.12
C PHE A 144 7.32 -4.16 -13.00
N MET A 145 6.76 -3.01 -12.59
CA MET A 145 7.34 -2.18 -11.53
C MET A 145 7.40 -2.93 -10.19
N VAL A 146 6.31 -3.62 -9.81
CA VAL A 146 6.28 -4.43 -8.59
C VAL A 146 7.33 -5.55 -8.65
N HIS A 147 7.41 -6.29 -9.75
CA HIS A 147 8.40 -7.36 -9.87
C HIS A 147 9.84 -6.85 -9.86
N THR A 148 10.08 -5.70 -10.45
CA THR A 148 11.38 -5.03 -10.42
C THR A 148 11.75 -4.63 -8.99
N ALA A 149 10.84 -3.98 -8.26
CA ALA A 149 11.07 -3.60 -6.88
C ALA A 149 11.35 -4.82 -5.98
N LEU A 150 10.55 -5.89 -6.10
CA LEU A 150 10.77 -7.13 -5.34
C LEU A 150 12.12 -7.80 -5.69
N SER A 151 12.58 -7.72 -6.94
CA SER A 151 13.90 -8.23 -7.34
C SER A 151 15.06 -7.42 -6.76
N LEU A 152 14.79 -6.19 -6.32
CA LEU A 152 15.75 -5.26 -5.73
C LEU A 152 15.57 -5.16 -4.21
N GLU A 153 15.00 -6.20 -3.58
CA GLU A 153 14.77 -6.29 -2.13
C GLU A 153 13.81 -5.19 -1.61
N GLY A 154 12.95 -4.69 -2.48
CA GLY A 154 11.89 -3.73 -2.16
C GLY A 154 10.56 -4.38 -1.82
N THR A 155 9.52 -3.55 -1.81
CA THR A 155 8.13 -3.91 -1.49
C THR A 155 7.19 -3.54 -2.64
N CYS A 156 6.10 -4.31 -2.80
CA CYS A 156 5.08 -4.05 -3.80
C CYS A 156 4.29 -2.75 -3.55
N THR A 157 4.36 -2.16 -2.36
CA THR A 157 3.75 -0.86 -2.03
C THR A 157 4.51 -0.18 -0.88
N GLY A 158 4.79 1.11 -1.02
CA GLY A 158 5.41 1.91 0.05
C GLY A 158 4.38 2.54 0.98
N GLU A 159 3.31 3.09 0.41
CA GLU A 159 2.35 3.93 1.12
C GLU A 159 0.87 3.64 0.79
N HIS A 160 0.56 3.15 -0.40
CA HIS A 160 -0.84 3.03 -0.85
C HIS A 160 -1.56 1.81 -0.29
N GLY A 161 -0.81 0.86 0.27
CA GLY A 161 -1.35 -0.40 0.77
C GLY A 161 -1.58 -1.40 -0.35
N VAL A 162 -2.09 -2.57 0.03
CA VAL A 162 -2.17 -3.74 -0.83
C VAL A 162 -3.57 -3.85 -1.44
N GLY A 163 -4.62 -3.59 -0.63
CA GLY A 163 -6.01 -3.77 -1.02
C GLY A 163 -6.28 -5.14 -1.65
N THR A 164 -7.11 -5.14 -2.71
CA THR A 164 -7.34 -6.33 -3.55
C THR A 164 -6.33 -6.45 -4.70
N GLY A 165 -5.89 -5.31 -5.25
CA GLY A 165 -5.09 -5.28 -6.48
C GLY A 165 -3.67 -5.84 -6.34
N LYS A 166 -3.00 -5.62 -5.21
CA LYS A 166 -1.62 -6.06 -4.97
C LYS A 166 -1.51 -7.33 -4.14
N MET A 167 -2.64 -7.88 -3.67
CA MET A 167 -2.68 -9.08 -2.84
C MET A 167 -1.96 -10.28 -3.49
N LYS A 168 -2.00 -10.36 -4.82
CA LYS A 168 -1.29 -11.36 -5.63
C LYS A 168 0.23 -11.38 -5.48
N TYR A 169 0.84 -10.29 -5.00
CA TYR A 169 2.30 -10.18 -4.83
C TYR A 169 2.78 -10.58 -3.43
N LEU A 170 1.88 -10.62 -2.43
CA LEU A 170 2.27 -10.78 -1.03
C LEU A 170 2.99 -12.10 -0.73
N GLU A 171 2.62 -13.19 -1.41
CA GLU A 171 3.30 -14.46 -1.19
C GLU A 171 4.74 -14.43 -1.69
N LYS A 172 5.00 -13.74 -2.81
CA LYS A 172 6.34 -13.54 -3.33
C LYS A 172 7.17 -12.64 -2.40
N GLU A 173 6.55 -11.62 -1.83
CA GLU A 173 7.21 -10.64 -0.95
C GLU A 173 7.49 -11.18 0.45
N LEU A 174 6.48 -11.74 1.11
CA LEU A 174 6.53 -12.11 2.53
C LEU A 174 6.72 -13.61 2.76
N GLY A 175 6.46 -14.44 1.75
CA GLY A 175 6.46 -15.89 1.85
C GLY A 175 5.20 -16.46 2.53
N SER A 176 4.96 -17.75 2.29
CA SER A 176 3.75 -18.43 2.77
C SER A 176 3.65 -18.49 4.29
N GLY A 177 4.78 -18.56 5.01
CA GLY A 177 4.80 -18.59 6.48
C GLY A 177 4.25 -17.32 7.12
N ALA A 178 4.62 -16.15 6.57
CA ALA A 178 4.10 -14.86 7.02
C ALA A 178 2.60 -14.76 6.75
N LEU A 179 2.15 -15.13 5.55
CA LEU A 179 0.73 -15.10 5.18
C LEU A 179 -0.14 -15.99 6.06
N ARG A 180 0.31 -17.21 6.38
CA ARG A 180 -0.41 -18.08 7.33
C ARG A 180 -0.52 -17.46 8.72
N THR A 181 0.55 -16.80 9.17
CA THR A 181 0.55 -16.11 10.46
C THR A 181 -0.43 -14.93 10.46
N MET A 182 -0.44 -14.12 9.40
CA MET A 182 -1.42 -13.05 9.23
C MET A 182 -2.86 -13.58 9.23
N LYS A 183 -3.11 -14.69 8.52
CA LYS A 183 -4.43 -15.34 8.51
C LYS A 183 -4.86 -15.80 9.90
N ARG A 184 -3.95 -16.40 10.69
CA ARG A 184 -4.24 -16.79 12.08
C ARG A 184 -4.60 -15.61 12.97
N ILE A 185 -3.87 -14.48 12.84
CA ILE A 185 -4.19 -13.25 13.59
C ILE A 185 -5.58 -12.74 13.20
N LYS A 186 -5.86 -12.66 11.89
CA LYS A 186 -7.18 -12.26 11.36
C LYS A 186 -8.29 -13.14 11.92
N SER A 187 -8.14 -14.47 11.88
CA SER A 187 -9.18 -15.39 12.36
C SER A 187 -9.45 -15.30 13.86
N VAL A 188 -8.47 -14.85 14.66
CA VAL A 188 -8.67 -14.64 16.11
C VAL A 188 -9.39 -13.31 16.38
N LEU A 189 -8.99 -12.25 15.67
CA LEU A 189 -9.55 -10.91 15.89
C LEU A 189 -10.90 -10.68 15.20
N ASP A 190 -11.17 -11.44 14.14
CA ASP A 190 -12.41 -11.38 13.36
C ASP A 190 -12.85 -12.79 12.93
N PRO A 191 -13.38 -13.60 13.86
CA PRO A 191 -13.77 -14.99 13.58
C PRO A 191 -14.94 -15.12 12.60
N ASN A 192 -15.72 -14.06 12.41
CA ASN A 192 -16.87 -14.04 11.51
C ASN A 192 -16.55 -13.41 10.14
N ASP A 193 -15.30 -13.00 9.91
CA ASP A 193 -14.82 -12.34 8.69
C ASP A 193 -15.67 -11.13 8.26
N ILE A 194 -16.08 -10.28 9.21
CA ILE A 194 -16.91 -9.09 8.95
C ILE A 194 -16.09 -7.82 8.70
N MET A 195 -14.82 -7.82 9.10
CA MET A 195 -13.92 -6.66 9.02
C MET A 195 -13.18 -6.66 7.68
N ASN A 196 -13.75 -5.96 6.69
CA ASN A 196 -13.18 -5.76 5.35
C ASN A 196 -12.73 -7.07 4.66
N PRO A 197 -13.67 -8.02 4.43
CA PRO A 197 -13.38 -9.35 3.92
C PRO A 197 -12.73 -9.33 2.53
N GLY A 198 -11.92 -10.35 2.25
CA GLY A 198 -11.28 -10.55 0.94
C GLY A 198 -10.09 -9.62 0.63
N LYS A 199 -9.59 -8.87 1.61
CA LYS A 199 -8.40 -8.01 1.48
C LYS A 199 -7.24 -8.52 2.34
N LEU A 200 -6.01 -8.19 1.93
CA LEU A 200 -4.73 -8.53 2.59
C LEU A 200 -4.37 -10.02 2.74
N ILE A 201 -5.36 -10.92 2.76
CA ILE A 201 -5.14 -12.37 2.88
C ILE A 201 -5.57 -13.03 1.56
N PRO A 202 -4.62 -13.51 0.73
CA PRO A 202 -4.96 -14.22 -0.49
C PRO A 202 -5.86 -15.44 -0.23
N PRO A 203 -6.89 -15.70 -1.06
CA PRO A 203 -7.87 -16.76 -0.80
C PRO A 203 -7.29 -18.17 -0.66
N HIS A 204 -6.16 -18.44 -1.34
CA HIS A 204 -5.51 -19.76 -1.34
C HIS A 204 -4.71 -20.07 -0.07
N VAL A 205 -4.49 -19.08 0.81
CA VAL A 205 -3.73 -19.27 2.05
C VAL A 205 -4.59 -20.05 3.05
N CYS A 206 -4.16 -21.24 3.47
CA CYS A 206 -4.82 -22.05 4.51
C CYS A 206 -4.18 -21.84 5.90
N ILE A 207 -4.91 -22.16 6.99
CA ILE A 207 -4.43 -22.05 8.39
C ILE A 207 -3.52 -23.21 8.78
#